data_AF-A0A429Z937-F1
#
_entry.id   AF-A0A429Z937-F1
#
_cell.length_a   1.000
_cell.length_b   1.000
_cell.length_c   1.000
_cell.angle_alpha   90.00
_cell.angle_beta   90.00
_cell.angle_gamma   90.00
#
_symmetry.space_group_name_H-M   'P 1'
#
loop_
_entity.id
_entity.type
_entity.pdbx_description
1 polymer ?
#
loop_
_entity_poly.entity_id
_entity_poly.type
_entity_poly.pdbx_seq_one_letter_code
_entity_poly.pdbx_strand_id
1 'polypeptide(L)'
;MNNQLKLIEAVAPDVLDIVQERFNIMRHIHWMAPVGRRTLATKMDMTERVLRTETDILKNLQLIESSKSGMSLTPKGYEVMHGLELFMVGLNEMQEKERLLASKLAITKAIVVKGDSDQERQVLSSFGQVVSECLQLALPDQDNVIAVMGGTTMAAVAENMTALDDYHHHLTFVPARGGIGESVEIQANSVSAKMAMKTNGDFRPLYVPERVSHETYQSLLQEPFVQTVLNLIGESTCVIHSIGRALHMAVRRGMDEEELVMLKNNKAVSESFGYFFDDEGNIVYKIPRIGLQLKELEKVPVILAVAGGKSKAKAIQAYMKHAPHHTWLITDEGAANEILKGDTL
;
A
#
# COMPACT_ATOMS: atom_id res chain seq x y z
N MET A 1 17.10 -4.12 -8.13
CA MET A 1 17.24 -2.67 -8.39
C MET A 1 16.39 -1.83 -7.42
N ASN A 2 15.07 -2.03 -7.31
CA ASN A 2 14.23 -1.29 -6.35
C ASN A 2 14.71 -1.37 -4.89
N ASN A 3 15.20 -2.53 -4.42
CA ASN A 3 15.70 -2.65 -3.04
C ASN A 3 16.97 -1.82 -2.77
N GLN A 4 17.85 -1.65 -3.76
CA GLN A 4 19.05 -0.81 -3.62
C GLN A 4 18.70 0.68 -3.62
N LEU A 5 17.70 1.08 -4.40
CA LEU A 5 17.20 2.47 -4.44
C LEU A 5 16.64 2.91 -3.09
N LYS A 6 15.86 2.04 -2.43
CA LYS A 6 15.35 2.30 -1.09
C LYS A 6 16.46 2.43 -0.04
N LEU A 7 17.50 1.60 -0.13
CA LEU A 7 18.68 1.73 0.75
C LEU A 7 19.41 3.06 0.52
N ILE A 8 19.44 3.57 -0.72
CA ILE A 8 20.03 4.88 -1.03
C ILE A 8 19.15 6.00 -0.46
N GLU A 9 17.81 5.94 -0.59
CA GLU A 9 16.89 6.92 0.02
C GLU A 9 16.98 6.95 1.55
N ALA A 10 17.16 5.81 2.20
CA ALA A 10 17.32 5.75 3.66
C ALA A 10 18.58 6.50 4.15
N VAL A 11 19.66 6.48 3.38
CA VAL A 11 20.92 7.17 3.70
C VAL A 11 20.91 8.63 3.24
N ALA A 12 20.22 8.91 2.14
CA ALA A 12 20.08 10.24 1.55
C ALA A 12 18.61 10.46 1.16
N PRO A 13 17.79 10.98 2.10
CA PRO A 13 16.42 11.38 1.79
C PRO A 13 16.41 12.34 0.60
N ASP A 14 15.38 12.25 -0.24
CA ASP A 14 15.17 13.07 -1.44
C ASP A 14 16.22 12.87 -2.56
N VAL A 15 17.14 11.90 -2.44
CA VAL A 15 18.16 11.64 -3.46
C VAL A 15 17.55 11.33 -4.82
N LEU A 16 16.44 10.60 -4.85
CA LEU A 16 15.77 10.27 -6.11
C LEU A 16 15.12 11.49 -6.74
N ASP A 17 14.52 12.36 -5.93
CA ASP A 17 13.96 13.64 -6.41
C ASP A 17 15.06 14.53 -6.97
N ILE A 18 16.21 14.62 -6.29
CA ILE A 18 17.38 15.37 -6.77
C ILE A 18 17.90 14.78 -8.08
N VAL A 19 18.01 13.45 -8.19
CA VAL A 19 18.45 12.78 -9.42
C VAL A 19 17.43 13.01 -10.54
N GLN A 20 16.14 12.99 -10.25
CA GLN A 20 15.06 13.29 -11.20
C GLN A 20 15.07 14.73 -11.69
N GLU A 21 15.23 15.69 -10.79
CA GLU A 21 15.35 17.10 -11.14
C GLU A 21 16.57 17.35 -12.03
N ARG A 22 17.74 16.83 -11.64
CA ARG A 22 18.97 16.96 -12.43
C ARG A 22 18.90 16.27 -13.78
N PHE A 23 18.33 15.08 -13.84
CA PHE A 23 18.07 14.38 -15.10
C PHE A 23 17.17 15.21 -16.01
N ASN A 24 16.10 15.79 -15.48
CA ASN A 24 15.19 16.66 -16.24
C ASN A 24 15.91 17.91 -16.77
N ILE A 25 16.78 18.54 -15.97
CA ILE A 25 17.61 19.68 -16.40
C ILE A 25 18.53 19.27 -17.56
N MET A 26 19.26 18.16 -17.41
CA MET A 26 20.17 17.65 -18.44
C MET A 26 19.44 17.33 -19.75
N ARG A 27 18.25 16.72 -19.66
CA ARG A 27 17.39 16.39 -20.81
C ARG A 27 16.94 17.63 -21.58
N HIS A 28 16.51 18.68 -20.87
CA HIS A 28 16.11 19.94 -21.50
C HIS A 28 17.31 20.69 -22.09
N ILE A 29 18.48 20.66 -21.44
CA ILE A 29 19.73 21.18 -22.03
C ILE A 29 20.05 20.46 -23.33
N HIS A 30 19.97 19.13 -23.35
CA HIS A 30 20.21 18.34 -24.56
C HIS A 30 19.29 18.76 -25.73
N TRP A 31 17.98 18.85 -25.50
CA TRP A 31 17.02 19.19 -26.54
C TRP A 31 17.12 20.63 -27.06
N MET A 32 17.52 21.56 -26.19
CA MET A 32 17.53 22.99 -26.49
C MET A 32 18.93 23.55 -26.73
N ALA A 33 19.97 22.71 -26.72
CA ALA A 33 21.35 23.15 -26.79
C ALA A 33 21.66 23.91 -28.11
N PRO A 34 22.43 25.01 -28.04
CA PRO A 34 22.88 25.68 -26.83
C PRO A 34 21.75 26.51 -26.18
N VAL A 35 21.51 26.34 -24.87
CA VAL A 35 20.40 27.02 -24.16
C VAL A 35 20.89 27.97 -23.07
N GLY A 36 20.31 29.17 -23.03
CA GLY A 36 20.55 30.14 -21.95
C GLY A 36 19.77 29.80 -20.68
N ARG A 37 20.35 30.08 -19.51
CA ARG A 37 19.77 29.75 -18.19
C ARG A 37 18.37 30.33 -17.99
N ARG A 38 18.12 31.57 -18.39
CA ARG A 38 16.79 32.20 -18.27
C ARG A 38 15.72 31.45 -19.07
N THR A 39 16.02 31.14 -20.33
CA THR A 39 15.10 30.40 -21.22
C THR A 39 14.79 29.02 -20.64
N LEU A 40 15.81 28.34 -20.13
CA LEU A 40 15.66 27.03 -19.50
C LEU A 40 14.81 27.12 -18.21
N ALA A 41 15.05 28.12 -17.36
CA ALA A 41 14.30 28.33 -16.12
C ALA A 41 12.80 28.56 -16.39
N THR A 42 12.48 29.41 -17.38
CA THR A 42 11.10 29.63 -17.81
C THR A 42 10.44 28.37 -18.35
N LYS A 43 11.18 27.54 -19.10
CA LYS A 43 10.62 26.31 -19.68
C LYS A 43 10.34 25.24 -18.63
N MET A 44 11.14 25.21 -17.56
CA MET A 44 11.04 24.23 -16.47
C MET A 44 10.18 24.71 -15.29
N ASP A 45 9.58 25.91 -15.38
CA ASP A 45 8.83 26.56 -14.29
C ASP A 45 9.63 26.64 -12.98
N MET A 46 10.92 26.96 -13.10
CA MET A 46 11.85 27.08 -11.98
C MET A 46 12.36 28.51 -11.83
N THR A 47 12.75 28.89 -10.61
CA THR A 47 13.47 30.17 -10.43
C THR A 47 14.88 30.08 -11.00
N GLU A 48 15.37 31.17 -11.58
CA GLU A 48 16.75 31.23 -12.08
C GLU A 48 17.80 30.92 -11.00
N ARG A 49 17.49 31.25 -9.74
CA ARG A 49 18.37 30.97 -8.60
C ARG A 49 18.56 29.48 -8.38
N VAL A 50 17.46 28.71 -8.38
CA VAL A 50 17.51 27.25 -8.18
C VAL A 50 18.20 26.60 -9.38
N LEU A 51 17.80 26.96 -10.60
CA LEU A 51 18.42 26.42 -11.81
C LEU A 51 19.92 26.71 -11.89
N ARG A 52 20.37 27.89 -11.42
CA ARG A 52 21.80 28.20 -11.32
C ARG A 52 22.51 27.21 -10.40
N THR A 53 21.99 26.96 -9.20
CA THR A 53 22.59 26.03 -8.25
C THR A 53 22.78 24.65 -8.89
N GLU A 54 21.73 24.11 -9.50
CA GLU A 54 21.80 22.78 -10.11
C GLU A 54 22.72 22.75 -11.35
N THR A 55 22.66 23.76 -12.22
CA THR A 55 23.54 23.82 -13.39
C THR A 55 25.01 24.02 -13.02
N ASP A 56 25.31 24.77 -11.95
CA ASP A 56 26.68 24.92 -11.46
C ASP A 56 27.21 23.58 -10.87
N ILE A 57 26.37 22.80 -10.18
CA ILE A 57 26.72 21.44 -9.71
C ILE A 57 26.98 20.50 -10.90
N LEU A 58 26.08 20.46 -11.88
CA LEU A 58 26.23 19.63 -13.07
C LEU A 58 27.50 19.98 -13.87
N LYS A 59 27.85 21.27 -13.91
CA LYS A 59 29.09 21.75 -14.52
C LYS A 59 30.33 21.29 -13.75
N ASN A 60 30.30 21.37 -12.42
CA ASN A 60 31.39 20.88 -11.56
C ASN A 60 31.60 19.36 -11.69
N LEU A 61 30.52 18.61 -11.92
CA LEU A 61 30.56 17.17 -12.23
C LEU A 61 31.01 16.86 -13.67
N GLN A 62 31.29 17.91 -14.46
CA GLN A 62 31.65 17.84 -15.88
C GLN A 62 30.57 17.19 -16.76
N LEU A 63 29.30 17.27 -16.37
CA LEU A 63 28.17 16.73 -17.13
C LEU A 63 27.64 17.76 -18.12
N ILE A 64 27.78 19.06 -17.82
CA ILE A 64 27.43 20.15 -18.74
C ILE A 64 28.59 21.12 -18.91
N GLU A 65 28.61 21.83 -20.01
CA GLU A 65 29.49 22.96 -20.27
C GLU A 65 28.66 24.23 -20.51
N SER A 66 29.30 25.39 -20.33
CA SER A 66 28.64 26.68 -20.54
C SER A 66 29.55 27.59 -21.36
N SER A 67 29.00 28.19 -22.41
CA SER A 67 29.68 29.14 -23.28
C SER A 67 28.88 30.44 -23.40
N LYS A 68 29.37 31.40 -24.19
CA LYS A 68 28.63 32.63 -24.49
C LYS A 68 27.32 32.39 -25.24
N SER A 69 27.20 31.28 -25.98
CA SER A 69 25.98 30.93 -26.71
C SER A 69 24.97 30.13 -25.89
N GLY A 70 25.35 29.59 -24.72
CA GLY A 70 24.49 28.81 -23.85
C GLY A 70 25.16 27.58 -23.26
N MET A 71 24.35 26.72 -22.65
CA MET A 71 24.76 25.45 -22.06
C MET A 71 24.51 24.29 -23.02
N SER A 72 25.41 23.30 -22.98
CA SER A 72 25.34 22.03 -23.71
C SER A 72 25.79 20.88 -22.80
N LEU A 73 25.40 19.65 -23.12
CA LEU A 73 25.95 18.47 -22.46
C LEU A 73 27.38 18.19 -22.96
N THR A 74 28.25 17.76 -22.06
CA THR A 74 29.55 17.18 -22.43
C THR A 74 29.36 15.73 -22.92
N PRO A 75 30.36 15.10 -23.55
CA PRO A 75 30.27 13.67 -23.90
C PRO A 75 29.94 12.76 -22.69
N LYS A 76 30.50 13.06 -21.51
CA LYS A 76 30.18 12.37 -20.25
C LYS A 76 28.73 12.62 -19.83
N GLY A 77 28.24 13.85 -19.97
CA GLY A 77 26.85 14.20 -19.71
C GLY A 77 25.86 13.43 -20.58
N TYR A 78 26.19 13.26 -21.87
CA TYR A 78 25.41 12.44 -22.79
C TYR A 78 25.33 10.98 -22.36
N GLU A 79 26.46 10.37 -22.00
CA GLU A 79 26.50 8.97 -21.54
C GLU A 79 25.68 8.75 -20.27
N VAL A 80 25.83 9.63 -19.28
CA VAL A 80 25.07 9.55 -18.01
C VAL A 80 23.57 9.74 -18.25
N MET A 81 23.18 10.76 -19.03
CA MET A 81 21.78 11.02 -19.32
C MET A 81 21.14 9.83 -20.05
N HIS A 82 21.78 9.33 -21.11
CA HIS A 82 21.26 8.20 -21.87
C HIS A 82 21.22 6.90 -21.05
N GLY A 83 22.22 6.67 -20.19
CA GLY A 83 22.25 5.52 -19.28
C GLY A 83 21.13 5.55 -18.23
N LEU A 84 20.69 6.75 -17.82
CA LEU A 84 19.60 6.92 -16.86
C LEU A 84 18.21 6.94 -17.50
N GLU A 85 18.09 7.19 -18.81
CA GLU A 85 16.79 7.49 -19.44
C GLU A 85 15.74 6.40 -19.22
N LEU A 86 16.05 5.13 -19.47
CA LEU A 86 15.12 4.01 -19.25
C LEU A 86 14.71 3.84 -17.78
N PHE A 87 15.64 4.10 -16.86
CA PHE A 87 15.40 4.00 -15.43
C PHE A 87 14.44 5.10 -14.95
N MET A 88 14.70 6.35 -15.35
CA MET A 88 13.91 7.51 -14.95
C MET A 88 12.52 7.49 -15.56
N VAL A 89 12.38 7.04 -16.82
CA VAL A 89 11.07 6.82 -17.45
C VAL A 89 10.26 5.81 -16.64
N GLY A 90 10.83 4.64 -16.33
CA GLY A 90 10.12 3.61 -15.59
C GLY A 90 9.81 3.96 -14.12
N LEU A 91 10.50 4.94 -13.53
CA LEU A 91 10.21 5.45 -12.18
C LEU A 91 9.05 6.44 -12.22
N ASN A 92 9.08 7.40 -13.15
CA ASN A 92 8.00 8.36 -13.38
C ASN A 92 6.68 7.66 -13.75
N GLU A 93 6.72 6.65 -14.62
CA GLU A 93 5.53 5.87 -15.00
C GLU A 93 4.87 5.19 -13.79
N MET A 94 5.68 4.74 -12.83
CA MET A 94 5.19 4.07 -11.64
C MET A 94 4.56 5.05 -10.65
N GLN A 95 5.23 6.17 -10.38
CA GLN A 95 4.71 7.23 -9.51
C GLN A 95 3.41 7.82 -10.09
N GLU A 96 3.36 8.02 -11.40
CA GLU A 96 2.15 8.50 -12.07
C GLU A 96 1.00 7.49 -11.97
N LYS A 97 1.29 6.19 -12.13
CA LYS A 97 0.31 5.11 -11.94
C LYS A 97 -0.23 5.10 -10.51
N GLU A 98 0.62 5.24 -9.51
CA GLU A 98 0.23 5.36 -8.09
C GLU A 98 -0.68 6.56 -7.85
N ARG A 99 -0.32 7.73 -8.40
CA ARG A 99 -1.09 8.97 -8.30
C ARG A 99 -2.48 8.84 -8.94
N LEU A 100 -2.54 8.33 -10.17
CA LEU A 100 -3.79 8.10 -10.89
C LEU A 100 -4.67 7.09 -10.17
N LEU A 101 -4.08 6.00 -9.65
CA LEU A 101 -4.81 4.98 -8.92
C LEU A 101 -5.39 5.54 -7.62
N ALA A 102 -4.61 6.29 -6.84
CA ALA A 102 -5.08 6.94 -5.62
C ALA A 102 -6.22 7.93 -5.92
N SER A 103 -6.07 8.74 -6.97
CA SER A 103 -7.12 9.67 -7.41
C SER A 103 -8.39 8.97 -7.86
N LYS A 104 -8.30 7.89 -8.66
CA LYS A 104 -9.47 7.13 -9.13
C LYS A 104 -10.22 6.47 -7.98
N LEU A 105 -9.49 5.99 -6.97
CA LEU A 105 -10.04 5.30 -5.81
C LEU A 105 -10.44 6.25 -4.66
N ALA A 106 -10.23 7.56 -4.81
CA ALA A 106 -10.50 8.57 -3.79
C ALA A 106 -9.82 8.28 -2.43
N ILE A 107 -8.55 7.85 -2.49
CA ILE A 107 -7.72 7.58 -1.32
C ILE A 107 -6.43 8.41 -1.36
N THR A 108 -5.80 8.57 -0.19
CA THR A 108 -4.60 9.40 -0.02
C THR A 108 -3.39 8.82 -0.72
N LYS A 109 -3.22 7.50 -0.69
CA LYS A 109 -1.99 6.87 -1.21
C LYS A 109 -2.27 5.50 -1.80
N ALA A 110 -1.68 5.26 -2.98
CA ALA A 110 -1.51 3.92 -3.52
C ALA A 110 -0.02 3.65 -3.68
N ILE A 111 0.39 2.43 -3.37
CA ILE A 111 1.76 1.94 -3.52
C ILE A 111 1.66 0.69 -4.39
N VAL A 112 2.29 0.74 -5.56
CA VAL A 112 2.20 -0.32 -6.55
C VAL A 112 3.54 -1.06 -6.57
N VAL A 113 3.49 -2.39 -6.57
CA VAL A 113 4.65 -3.25 -6.79
C VAL A 113 4.64 -3.72 -8.25
N LYS A 114 5.82 -3.73 -8.88
CA LYS A 114 5.98 -4.28 -10.24
C LYS A 114 5.58 -5.76 -10.33
N GLY A 115 4.88 -6.11 -11.40
CA GLY A 115 4.38 -7.48 -11.65
C GLY A 115 2.91 -7.71 -11.29
N ASP A 116 2.47 -8.96 -11.35
CA ASP A 116 1.09 -9.39 -11.07
C ASP A 116 1.09 -10.58 -10.10
N SER A 117 0.53 -10.42 -8.89
CA SER A 117 0.50 -11.49 -7.89
C SER A 117 -0.43 -12.67 -8.24
N ASP A 118 -1.29 -12.55 -9.25
CA ASP A 118 -1.99 -13.73 -9.81
C ASP A 118 -1.04 -14.64 -10.60
N GLN A 119 0.05 -14.09 -11.14
CA GLN A 119 1.02 -14.82 -11.98
C GLN A 119 2.31 -15.15 -11.22
N GLU A 120 2.75 -14.25 -10.35
CA GLU A 120 4.07 -14.28 -9.73
C GLU A 120 3.96 -14.24 -8.20
N ARG A 121 4.23 -15.38 -7.54
CA ARG A 121 4.17 -15.47 -6.07
C ARG A 121 5.15 -14.50 -5.38
N GLN A 122 6.28 -14.19 -6.02
CA GLN A 122 7.28 -13.26 -5.50
C GLN A 122 6.72 -11.83 -5.34
N VAL A 123 5.77 -11.42 -6.19
CA VAL A 123 5.10 -10.12 -6.08
C VAL A 123 4.30 -10.07 -4.78
N LEU A 124 3.54 -11.13 -4.47
CA LEU A 124 2.81 -11.24 -3.20
C LEU A 124 3.74 -11.21 -1.98
N SER A 125 4.90 -11.88 -2.06
CA SER A 125 5.89 -11.86 -0.99
C SER A 125 6.44 -10.45 -0.75
N SER A 126 6.64 -9.66 -1.80
CA SER A 126 7.20 -8.30 -1.65
C SER A 126 6.30 -7.34 -0.88
N PHE A 127 4.98 -7.61 -0.78
CA PHE A 127 4.06 -6.80 0.03
C PHE A 127 4.46 -6.80 1.51
N GLY A 128 5.10 -7.85 2.02
CA GLY A 128 5.58 -7.89 3.41
C GLY A 128 6.57 -6.76 3.72
N GLN A 129 7.57 -6.59 2.85
CA GLN A 129 8.56 -5.51 2.98
C GLN A 129 7.89 -4.13 2.85
N VAL A 130 6.99 -3.96 1.86
CA VAL A 130 6.28 -2.69 1.66
C VAL A 130 5.41 -2.34 2.87
N VAL A 131 4.73 -3.32 3.48
CA VAL A 131 3.95 -3.11 4.70
C VAL A 131 4.84 -2.67 5.86
N SER A 132 6.00 -3.32 6.08
CA SER A 132 6.96 -2.90 7.11
C SER A 132 7.40 -1.45 6.90
N GLU A 133 7.77 -1.05 5.69
CA GLU A 133 8.15 0.32 5.35
C GLU A 133 7.00 1.31 5.59
N CYS A 134 5.76 0.94 5.23
CA CYS A 134 4.60 1.77 5.49
C CYS A 134 4.36 1.98 6.99
N LEU A 135 4.56 0.94 7.80
CA LEU A 135 4.44 1.06 9.25
C LEU A 135 5.50 2.01 9.84
N GLN A 136 6.75 1.92 9.40
CA GLN A 136 7.81 2.84 9.85
C GLN A 136 7.47 4.30 9.53
N LEU A 137 6.89 4.55 8.35
CA LEU A 137 6.57 5.89 7.89
C LEU A 137 5.29 6.47 8.52
N ALA A 138 4.26 5.64 8.69
CA ALA A 138 2.91 6.11 8.97
C ALA A 138 2.49 6.02 10.44
N LEU A 139 3.11 5.14 11.23
CA LEU A 139 2.68 4.94 12.61
C LEU A 139 2.92 6.22 13.44
N PRO A 140 1.91 6.67 14.22
CA PRO A 140 2.06 7.78 15.16
C PRO A 140 3.21 7.56 16.15
N ASP A 141 3.91 8.63 16.55
CA ASP A 141 5.04 8.59 17.50
C ASP A 141 4.58 8.33 18.95
N GLN A 142 4.12 7.11 19.23
CA GLN A 142 3.61 6.62 20.52
C GLN A 142 3.57 5.07 20.54
N ASP A 143 3.13 4.45 21.63
CA ASP A 143 2.77 3.03 21.61
C ASP A 143 1.58 2.80 20.66
N ASN A 144 1.65 1.73 19.88
CA ASN A 144 0.71 1.46 18.79
C ASN A 144 0.04 0.09 18.93
N VAL A 145 -1.27 0.07 18.66
CA VAL A 145 -2.06 -1.17 18.55
C VAL A 145 -2.41 -1.39 17.09
N ILE A 146 -1.98 -2.53 16.55
CA ILE A 146 -2.10 -2.88 15.14
C ILE A 146 -3.10 -4.03 15.00
N ALA A 147 -4.30 -3.72 14.53
CA ALA A 147 -5.33 -4.72 14.25
C ALA A 147 -5.12 -5.35 12.86
N VAL A 148 -5.04 -6.67 12.81
CA VAL A 148 -4.69 -7.41 11.60
C VAL A 148 -5.77 -8.42 11.23
N MET A 149 -6.18 -8.41 9.95
CA MET A 149 -7.09 -9.41 9.42
C MET A 149 -6.35 -10.69 8.98
N GLY A 150 -7.05 -11.82 8.98
CA GLY A 150 -6.56 -13.07 8.42
C GLY A 150 -6.64 -13.09 6.89
N GLY A 151 -6.06 -14.11 6.25
CA GLY A 151 -6.00 -14.17 4.79
C GLY A 151 -4.79 -14.88 4.24
N THR A 152 -4.92 -15.47 3.05
CA THR A 152 -3.77 -15.95 2.29
C THR A 152 -2.81 -14.82 1.95
N THR A 153 -3.34 -13.67 1.49
CA THR A 153 -2.55 -12.45 1.27
C THR A 153 -1.87 -11.98 2.55
N MET A 154 -2.63 -11.89 3.66
CA MET A 154 -2.10 -11.41 4.94
C MET A 154 -1.05 -12.34 5.56
N ALA A 155 -1.21 -13.66 5.41
CA ALA A 155 -0.21 -14.64 5.84
C ALA A 155 1.09 -14.51 5.02
N ALA A 156 1.00 -14.29 3.71
CA ALA A 156 2.17 -14.05 2.86
C ALA A 156 2.88 -12.74 3.23
N VAL A 157 2.11 -11.67 3.50
CA VAL A 157 2.64 -10.39 4.01
C VAL A 157 3.39 -10.64 5.32
N ALA A 158 2.74 -11.27 6.30
CA ALA A 158 3.33 -11.51 7.62
C ALA A 158 4.63 -12.33 7.53
N GLU A 159 4.73 -13.31 6.62
CA GLU A 159 5.96 -14.10 6.47
C GLU A 159 7.14 -13.28 5.93
N ASN A 160 6.87 -12.22 5.15
CA ASN A 160 7.87 -11.42 4.46
C ASN A 160 8.03 -10.01 5.04
N MET A 161 7.45 -9.73 6.20
CA MET A 161 7.72 -8.51 6.94
C MET A 161 9.15 -8.53 7.50
N THR A 162 9.73 -7.33 7.58
CA THR A 162 11.02 -7.07 8.22
C THR A 162 10.83 -6.43 9.57
N ALA A 163 11.86 -6.53 10.41
CA ALA A 163 11.91 -5.85 11.69
C ALA A 163 11.76 -4.34 11.54
N LEU A 164 11.22 -3.70 12.57
CA LEU A 164 11.01 -2.25 12.65
C LEU A 164 12.04 -1.69 13.63
N ASP A 165 13.33 -1.94 13.36
CA ASP A 165 14.43 -1.73 14.32
C ASP A 165 14.60 -0.28 14.77
N ASP A 166 14.19 0.68 13.92
CA ASP A 166 14.24 2.12 14.21
C ASP A 166 12.99 2.62 14.96
N TYR A 167 12.04 1.74 15.27
CA TYR A 167 10.81 2.11 15.94
C TYR A 167 10.95 2.00 17.47
N HIS A 168 10.88 3.12 18.17
CA HIS A 168 11.21 3.20 19.61
C HIS A 168 10.05 2.91 20.56
N HIS A 169 8.83 2.73 20.04
CA HIS A 169 7.63 2.48 20.86
C HIS A 169 7.13 1.04 20.74
N HIS A 170 6.29 0.62 21.69
CA HIS A 170 5.77 -0.73 21.71
C HIS A 170 4.73 -0.93 20.62
N LEU A 171 4.84 -2.06 19.92
CA LEU A 171 3.89 -2.49 18.90
C LEU A 171 3.11 -3.68 19.43
N THR A 172 1.81 -3.53 19.66
CA THR A 172 0.93 -4.63 20.04
C THR A 172 0.06 -5.03 18.85
N PHE A 173 0.25 -6.25 18.34
CA PHE A 173 -0.59 -6.81 17.29
C PHE A 173 -1.79 -7.54 17.90
N VAL A 174 -2.97 -7.24 17.37
CA VAL A 174 -4.24 -7.89 17.72
C VAL A 174 -4.94 -8.41 16.48
N PRO A 175 -5.73 -9.49 16.56
CA PRO A 175 -6.57 -9.89 15.44
C PRO A 175 -7.75 -8.93 15.31
N ALA A 176 -8.07 -8.49 14.10
CA ALA A 176 -9.21 -7.61 13.85
C ALA A 176 -10.58 -8.33 13.92
N ARG A 177 -10.59 -9.64 14.14
CA ARG A 177 -11.80 -10.49 14.19
C ARG A 177 -11.57 -11.79 14.95
N GLY A 178 -12.67 -12.44 15.32
CA GLY A 178 -12.67 -13.81 15.83
C GLY A 178 -12.15 -14.86 14.83
N GLY A 179 -11.86 -16.05 15.33
CA GLY A 179 -11.38 -17.20 14.56
C GLY A 179 -12.45 -17.78 13.64
N ILE A 180 -12.01 -18.31 12.50
CA ILE A 180 -12.85 -19.02 11.53
C ILE A 180 -12.29 -20.43 11.38
N GLY A 181 -13.13 -21.40 11.03
CA GLY A 181 -12.75 -22.77 10.69
C GLY A 181 -11.93 -22.89 9.39
N GLU A 182 -10.97 -22.00 9.20
CA GLU A 182 -10.01 -21.96 8.10
C GLU A 182 -8.66 -22.51 8.55
N SER A 183 -7.76 -22.75 7.59
CA SER A 183 -6.38 -23.22 7.88
C SER A 183 -5.72 -22.35 8.93
N VAL A 184 -5.01 -22.97 9.88
CA VAL A 184 -4.43 -22.28 11.04
C VAL A 184 -3.52 -21.14 10.60
N GLU A 185 -2.76 -21.32 9.52
CA GLU A 185 -1.77 -20.35 9.03
C GLU A 185 -2.39 -19.03 8.54
N ILE A 186 -3.68 -19.04 8.14
CA ILE A 186 -4.35 -17.86 7.57
C ILE A 186 -5.34 -17.22 8.53
N GLN A 187 -5.48 -17.76 9.75
CA GLN A 187 -6.31 -17.17 10.80
C GLN A 187 -5.72 -15.84 11.28
N ALA A 188 -6.60 -14.90 11.65
CA ALA A 188 -6.18 -13.58 12.12
C ALA A 188 -5.21 -13.67 13.31
N ASN A 189 -5.46 -14.56 14.27
CA ASN A 189 -4.56 -14.81 15.40
C ASN A 189 -3.15 -15.20 14.95
N SER A 190 -3.03 -16.20 14.07
CA SER A 190 -1.73 -16.69 13.59
C SER A 190 -0.98 -15.63 12.77
N VAL A 191 -1.70 -14.87 11.95
CA VAL A 191 -1.13 -13.78 11.15
C VAL A 191 -0.64 -12.66 12.07
N SER A 192 -1.45 -12.19 13.01
CA SER A 192 -1.06 -11.17 14.00
C SER A 192 0.17 -11.61 14.81
N ALA A 193 0.19 -12.86 15.28
CA ALA A 193 1.33 -13.41 16.02
C ALA A 193 2.61 -13.46 15.17
N LYS A 194 2.49 -13.83 13.90
CA LYS A 194 3.62 -13.84 12.96
C LYS A 194 4.14 -12.43 12.70
N MET A 195 3.25 -11.45 12.49
CA MET A 195 3.65 -10.05 12.30
C MET A 195 4.39 -9.53 13.53
N ALA A 196 3.85 -9.73 14.74
CA ALA A 196 4.52 -9.38 15.99
C ALA A 196 5.93 -9.97 16.08
N MET A 197 6.07 -11.27 15.79
CA MET A 197 7.38 -11.94 15.80
C MET A 197 8.37 -11.31 14.80
N LYS A 198 7.91 -10.95 13.59
CA LYS A 198 8.79 -10.37 12.54
C LYS A 198 9.19 -8.93 12.85
N THR A 199 8.36 -8.19 13.59
CA THR A 199 8.59 -6.79 13.93
C THR A 199 9.10 -6.57 15.35
N ASN A 200 9.44 -7.63 16.09
CA ASN A 200 9.80 -7.56 17.51
C ASN A 200 8.72 -6.89 18.39
N GLY A 201 7.44 -7.07 18.04
CA GLY A 201 6.29 -6.59 18.78
C GLY A 201 5.65 -7.65 19.69
N ASP A 202 4.66 -7.21 20.45
CA ASP A 202 3.79 -8.04 21.29
C ASP A 202 2.57 -8.54 20.51
N PHE A 203 1.97 -9.63 20.98
CA PHE A 203 0.74 -10.19 20.42
C PHE A 203 -0.29 -10.48 21.51
N ARG A 204 -1.55 -10.11 21.26
CA ARG A 204 -2.70 -10.44 22.12
C ARG A 204 -3.77 -11.18 21.30
N PRO A 205 -3.96 -12.50 21.51
CA PRO A 205 -4.92 -13.30 20.77
C PRO A 205 -6.36 -13.03 21.18
N LEU A 206 -7.29 -13.16 20.24
CA LEU A 206 -8.73 -13.18 20.49
C LEU A 206 -9.25 -14.60 20.30
N TYR A 207 -9.53 -15.30 21.39
CA TYR A 207 -10.01 -16.69 21.39
C TYR A 207 -11.54 -16.78 21.38
N VAL A 208 -12.16 -16.17 20.37
CA VAL A 208 -13.61 -16.26 20.13
C VAL A 208 -13.87 -16.66 18.67
N PRO A 209 -14.89 -17.48 18.38
CA PRO A 209 -15.29 -17.73 16.99
C PRO A 209 -15.92 -16.48 16.34
N GLU A 210 -15.77 -16.32 15.03
CA GLU A 210 -16.40 -15.22 14.26
C GLU A 210 -17.93 -15.37 14.26
N ARG A 211 -18.43 -16.62 14.12
CA ARG A 211 -19.85 -16.97 14.11
C ARG A 211 -20.20 -17.75 15.39
N VAL A 212 -21.09 -17.18 16.19
CA VAL A 212 -21.69 -17.80 17.38
C VAL A 212 -23.17 -17.41 17.47
N SER A 213 -23.98 -18.11 18.27
CA SER A 213 -25.35 -17.68 18.53
C SER A 213 -25.38 -16.31 19.23
N HIS A 214 -26.51 -15.62 19.19
CA HIS A 214 -26.65 -14.35 19.88
C HIS A 214 -26.44 -14.50 21.40
N GLU A 215 -26.95 -15.57 22.01
CA GLU A 215 -26.74 -15.81 23.45
C GLU A 215 -25.26 -16.06 23.77
N THR A 216 -24.58 -16.90 22.97
CA THR A 216 -23.15 -17.15 23.15
C THR A 216 -22.32 -15.88 22.96
N TYR A 217 -22.68 -15.03 21.99
CA TYR A 217 -22.04 -13.74 21.78
C TYR A 217 -22.10 -12.86 23.03
N GLN A 218 -23.28 -12.70 23.64
CA GLN A 218 -23.45 -11.89 24.84
C GLN A 218 -22.61 -12.42 26.01
N SER A 219 -22.59 -13.74 26.21
CA SER A 219 -21.76 -14.36 27.27
C SER A 219 -20.27 -14.14 27.04
N LEU A 220 -19.77 -14.32 25.82
CA LEU A 220 -18.36 -14.09 25.49
C LEU A 220 -17.94 -12.63 25.71
N LEU A 221 -18.82 -11.68 25.45
CA LEU A 221 -18.55 -10.26 25.73
C LEU A 221 -18.43 -9.93 27.23
N GLN A 222 -18.92 -10.79 28.13
CA GLN A 222 -18.77 -10.59 29.58
C GLN A 222 -17.43 -11.13 30.11
N GLU A 223 -16.72 -11.94 29.32
CA GLU A 223 -15.44 -12.51 29.74
C GLU A 223 -14.34 -11.41 29.78
N PRO A 224 -13.67 -11.19 30.94
CA PRO A 224 -12.69 -10.09 31.09
C PRO A 224 -11.56 -10.13 30.07
N PHE A 225 -11.08 -11.33 29.73
CA PHE A 225 -10.04 -11.50 28.72
C PHE A 225 -10.51 -11.04 27.33
N VAL A 226 -11.75 -11.38 26.95
CA VAL A 226 -12.34 -10.98 25.66
C VAL A 226 -12.51 -9.47 25.61
N GLN A 227 -13.05 -8.85 26.67
CA GLN A 227 -13.18 -7.40 26.77
C GLN A 227 -11.84 -6.68 26.63
N THR A 228 -10.80 -7.19 27.29
CA THR A 228 -9.45 -6.61 27.21
C THR A 228 -8.95 -6.53 25.77
N VAL A 229 -9.10 -7.62 25.01
CA VAL A 229 -8.65 -7.66 23.61
C VAL A 229 -9.56 -6.84 22.69
N LEU A 230 -10.87 -6.81 22.95
CA LEU A 230 -11.80 -5.95 22.20
C LEU A 230 -11.54 -4.46 22.43
N ASN A 231 -11.15 -4.06 23.64
CA ASN A 231 -10.75 -2.69 23.94
C ASN A 231 -9.48 -2.32 23.16
N LEU A 232 -8.47 -3.20 23.15
CA LEU A 232 -7.28 -3.00 22.31
C LEU A 232 -7.64 -2.87 20.82
N ILE A 233 -8.53 -3.72 20.30
CA ILE A 233 -9.02 -3.60 18.92
C ILE A 233 -9.68 -2.23 18.70
N GLY A 234 -10.47 -1.73 19.65
CA GLY A 234 -11.11 -0.41 19.59
C GLY A 234 -10.13 0.77 19.68
N GLU A 235 -8.97 0.57 20.29
CA GLU A 235 -7.87 1.54 20.43
C GLU A 235 -6.83 1.43 19.29
N SER A 236 -7.11 0.65 18.24
CA SER A 236 -6.18 0.43 17.14
C SER A 236 -5.76 1.75 16.49
N THR A 237 -4.46 1.99 16.47
CA THR A 237 -3.83 3.11 15.77
C THR A 237 -3.55 2.77 14.31
N CYS A 238 -3.43 1.47 14.02
CA CYS A 238 -3.27 0.95 12.67
C CYS A 238 -4.16 -0.26 12.40
N VAL A 239 -4.71 -0.35 11.20
CA VAL A 239 -5.40 -1.54 10.70
C VAL A 239 -4.72 -2.04 9.44
N ILE A 240 -4.35 -3.32 9.42
CA ILE A 240 -3.83 -3.98 8.23
C ILE A 240 -4.82 -5.05 7.79
N HIS A 241 -5.37 -4.90 6.58
CA HIS A 241 -6.37 -5.83 6.07
C HIS A 241 -6.18 -6.13 4.59
N SER A 242 -6.87 -7.16 4.11
CA SER A 242 -6.93 -7.48 2.69
C SER A 242 -8.36 -7.36 2.15
N ILE A 243 -8.46 -7.40 0.83
CA ILE A 243 -9.70 -7.37 0.08
C ILE A 243 -9.82 -8.69 -0.67
N GLY A 244 -10.95 -9.36 -0.49
CA GLY A 244 -11.24 -10.68 -1.05
C GLY A 244 -12.26 -10.62 -2.17
N ARG A 245 -12.27 -11.64 -3.03
CA ARG A 245 -13.37 -11.87 -3.97
C ARG A 245 -14.54 -12.49 -3.22
N ALA A 246 -15.73 -11.93 -3.37
CA ALA A 246 -16.93 -12.31 -2.60
C ALA A 246 -17.15 -13.83 -2.51
N LEU A 247 -17.31 -14.52 -3.65
CA LEU A 247 -17.62 -15.96 -3.64
C LEU A 247 -16.50 -16.82 -3.05
N HIS A 248 -15.24 -16.47 -3.31
CA HIS A 248 -14.11 -17.17 -2.71
C HIS A 248 -14.11 -17.03 -1.18
N MET A 249 -14.43 -15.83 -0.69
CA MET A 249 -14.49 -15.56 0.75
C MET A 249 -15.72 -16.15 1.44
N ALA A 250 -16.84 -16.28 0.73
CA ALA A 250 -18.04 -16.93 1.22
C ALA A 250 -17.83 -18.44 1.41
N VAL A 251 -17.26 -19.11 0.40
CA VAL A 251 -16.91 -20.54 0.49
C VAL A 251 -15.92 -20.80 1.62
N ARG A 252 -14.88 -19.96 1.74
CA ARG A 252 -13.88 -20.06 2.83
C ARG A 252 -14.49 -19.92 4.22
N ARG A 253 -15.61 -19.20 4.36
CA ARG A 253 -16.35 -19.04 5.61
C ARG A 253 -17.37 -20.15 5.89
N GLY A 254 -17.50 -21.12 4.98
CA GLY A 254 -18.50 -22.17 5.09
C GLY A 254 -19.93 -21.64 5.00
N MET A 255 -20.15 -20.58 4.22
CA MET A 255 -21.51 -20.09 3.92
C MET A 255 -22.29 -21.17 3.17
N ASP A 256 -23.57 -21.29 3.49
CA ASP A 256 -24.44 -22.33 2.90
C ASP A 256 -24.80 -22.02 1.43
N GLU A 257 -25.46 -22.97 0.77
CA GLU A 257 -25.83 -22.83 -0.65
C GLU A 257 -26.79 -21.67 -0.88
N GLU A 258 -27.71 -21.39 0.05
CA GLU A 258 -28.68 -20.30 -0.05
C GLU A 258 -27.97 -18.94 0.02
N GLU A 259 -27.05 -18.78 0.98
CA GLU A 259 -26.19 -17.61 1.13
C GLU A 259 -25.32 -17.41 -0.13
N LEU A 260 -24.75 -18.47 -0.70
CA LEU A 260 -23.93 -18.41 -1.92
C LEU A 260 -24.75 -18.01 -3.16
N VAL A 261 -25.96 -18.54 -3.31
CA VAL A 261 -26.88 -18.17 -4.40
C VAL A 261 -27.32 -16.72 -4.25
N MET A 262 -27.63 -16.28 -3.04
CA MET A 262 -27.97 -14.88 -2.75
C MET A 262 -26.83 -13.94 -3.15
N LEU A 263 -25.58 -14.24 -2.78
CA LEU A 263 -24.42 -13.42 -3.17
C LEU A 263 -24.23 -13.36 -4.68
N LYS A 264 -24.45 -14.47 -5.40
CA LYS A 264 -24.37 -14.51 -6.87
C LYS A 264 -25.47 -13.65 -7.51
N ASN A 265 -26.71 -13.79 -7.04
CA ASN A 265 -27.86 -13.06 -7.58
C ASN A 265 -27.74 -11.55 -7.36
N ASN A 266 -27.17 -11.15 -6.23
CA ASN A 266 -26.85 -9.75 -5.92
C ASN A 266 -25.50 -9.29 -6.49
N LYS A 267 -24.87 -10.08 -7.38
CA LYS A 267 -23.61 -9.73 -8.07
C LYS A 267 -22.48 -9.31 -7.12
N ALA A 268 -22.36 -9.94 -5.96
CA ALA A 268 -21.29 -9.67 -5.02
C ALA A 268 -19.92 -9.92 -5.69
N VAL A 269 -19.05 -8.91 -5.68
CA VAL A 269 -17.68 -9.00 -6.24
C VAL A 269 -16.60 -8.91 -5.18
N SER A 270 -16.86 -8.20 -4.08
CA SER A 270 -15.88 -7.92 -3.02
C SER A 270 -16.33 -8.45 -1.67
N GLU A 271 -15.36 -8.82 -0.83
CA GLU A 271 -15.56 -8.98 0.60
C GLU A 271 -14.41 -8.31 1.38
N SER A 272 -14.79 -7.52 2.38
CA SER A 272 -13.86 -7.03 3.40
C SER A 272 -14.61 -6.79 4.70
N PHE A 273 -13.97 -7.04 5.85
CA PHE A 273 -14.57 -6.91 7.17
C PHE A 273 -15.91 -7.67 7.37
N GLY A 274 -16.16 -8.74 6.62
CA GLY A 274 -17.44 -9.47 6.63
C GLY A 274 -18.58 -8.77 5.88
N TYR A 275 -18.29 -7.66 5.20
CA TYR A 275 -19.21 -6.98 4.29
C TYR A 275 -18.95 -7.48 2.87
N PHE A 276 -20.01 -7.83 2.17
CA PHE A 276 -20.00 -8.15 0.77
C PHE A 276 -20.52 -6.97 -0.02
N PHE A 277 -19.84 -6.65 -1.12
CA PHE A 277 -20.18 -5.52 -1.98
C PHE A 277 -20.41 -5.97 -3.41
N ASP A 278 -21.39 -5.38 -4.09
CA ASP A 278 -21.52 -5.48 -5.55
C ASP A 278 -20.47 -4.61 -6.28
N ASP A 279 -20.52 -4.58 -7.61
CA ASP A 279 -19.59 -3.78 -8.44
C ASP A 279 -19.80 -2.26 -8.32
N GLU A 280 -21.00 -1.85 -7.96
CA GLU A 280 -21.32 -0.46 -7.61
C GLU A 280 -20.84 -0.09 -6.20
N GLY A 281 -20.37 -1.07 -5.42
CA GLY A 281 -19.94 -0.88 -4.04
C GLY A 281 -21.10 -0.91 -3.05
N ASN A 282 -22.34 -1.20 -3.44
CA ASN A 282 -23.44 -1.32 -2.48
C ASN A 282 -23.24 -2.55 -1.59
N ILE A 283 -23.57 -2.42 -0.30
CA ILE A 283 -23.51 -3.55 0.63
C ILE A 283 -24.65 -4.50 0.32
N VAL A 284 -24.32 -5.71 -0.14
CA VAL A 284 -25.31 -6.75 -0.47
C VAL A 284 -25.59 -7.68 0.71
N TYR A 285 -24.58 -7.87 1.57
CA TYR A 285 -24.70 -8.74 2.73
C TYR A 285 -23.66 -8.37 3.79
N LYS A 286 -24.00 -8.59 5.06
CA LYS A 286 -23.10 -8.38 6.19
C LYS A 286 -23.18 -9.56 7.14
N ILE A 287 -22.03 -10.15 7.45
CA ILE A 287 -21.91 -11.20 8.47
C ILE A 287 -21.94 -10.56 9.86
N PRO A 288 -22.82 -11.00 10.78
CA PRO A 288 -22.71 -10.68 12.20
C PRO A 288 -21.43 -11.28 12.76
N ARG A 289 -20.56 -10.47 13.35
CA ARG A 289 -19.23 -10.93 13.79
C ARG A 289 -18.70 -10.19 15.01
N ILE A 290 -17.77 -10.84 15.71
CA ILE A 290 -16.96 -10.26 16.77
C ILE A 290 -15.70 -9.61 16.19
N GLY A 291 -15.39 -8.39 16.64
CA GLY A 291 -14.19 -7.63 16.28
C GLY A 291 -14.50 -6.33 15.53
N LEU A 292 -13.47 -5.81 14.87
CA LEU A 292 -13.45 -4.51 14.22
C LEU A 292 -14.54 -4.40 13.13
N GLN A 293 -15.25 -3.30 13.09
CA GLN A 293 -16.29 -3.00 12.12
C GLN A 293 -15.79 -1.99 11.08
N LEU A 294 -16.31 -2.08 9.85
CA LEU A 294 -15.95 -1.17 8.75
C LEU A 294 -16.10 0.32 9.14
N LYS A 295 -17.19 0.68 9.83
CA LYS A 295 -17.45 2.05 10.29
C LYS A 295 -16.44 2.60 11.29
N GLU A 296 -15.70 1.71 11.96
CA GLU A 296 -14.70 2.11 12.97
C GLU A 296 -13.38 2.53 12.32
N LEU A 297 -13.14 2.12 11.06
CA LEU A 297 -11.94 2.49 10.32
C LEU A 297 -11.77 4.01 10.18
N GLU A 298 -12.87 4.76 10.09
CA GLU A 298 -12.82 6.23 9.98
C GLU A 298 -12.03 6.89 11.13
N LYS A 299 -12.01 6.25 12.31
CA LYS A 299 -11.31 6.74 13.50
C LYS A 299 -9.86 6.27 13.59
N VAL A 300 -9.47 5.29 12.78
CA VAL A 300 -8.13 4.68 12.83
C VAL A 300 -7.16 5.58 12.08
N PRO A 301 -6.07 6.07 12.71
CA PRO A 301 -5.09 6.94 12.07
C PRO A 301 -4.43 6.35 10.81
N VAL A 302 -4.08 5.06 10.83
CA VAL A 302 -3.37 4.38 9.74
C VAL A 302 -4.17 3.18 9.25
N ILE A 303 -4.46 3.12 7.95
CA ILE A 303 -5.16 1.98 7.35
C ILE A 303 -4.36 1.49 6.16
N LEU A 304 -3.86 0.26 6.25
CA LEU A 304 -3.13 -0.42 5.19
C LEU A 304 -4.03 -1.49 4.56
N ALA A 305 -4.56 -1.19 3.38
CA ALA A 305 -5.31 -2.14 2.58
C ALA A 305 -4.35 -2.86 1.62
N VAL A 306 -4.16 -4.16 1.79
CA VAL A 306 -3.21 -4.97 1.01
C VAL A 306 -3.94 -5.94 0.10
N ALA A 307 -3.93 -5.67 -1.20
CA ALA A 307 -4.56 -6.54 -2.19
C ALA A 307 -3.91 -6.35 -3.56
N GLY A 308 -3.51 -7.46 -4.19
CA GLY A 308 -2.97 -7.48 -5.54
C GLY A 308 -3.61 -8.59 -6.38
N GLY A 309 -3.24 -8.62 -7.65
CA GLY A 309 -3.72 -9.57 -8.63
C GLY A 309 -4.78 -8.96 -9.51
N LYS A 310 -4.63 -9.11 -10.82
CA LYS A 310 -5.62 -8.65 -11.81
C LYS A 310 -7.04 -9.11 -11.47
N SER A 311 -7.18 -10.33 -10.96
CA SER A 311 -8.45 -10.96 -10.56
C SER A 311 -9.15 -10.25 -9.40
N LYS A 312 -8.44 -9.41 -8.63
CA LYS A 312 -9.00 -8.64 -7.50
C LYS A 312 -9.35 -7.20 -7.86
N ALA A 313 -9.06 -6.71 -9.07
CA ALA A 313 -9.30 -5.32 -9.47
C ALA A 313 -10.72 -4.83 -9.14
N LYS A 314 -11.76 -5.58 -9.56
CA LYS A 314 -13.16 -5.26 -9.24
C LYS A 314 -13.46 -5.25 -7.74
N ALA A 315 -12.87 -6.18 -6.99
CA ALA A 315 -13.08 -6.27 -5.55
C ALA A 315 -12.47 -5.06 -4.82
N ILE A 316 -11.28 -4.63 -5.27
CA ILE A 316 -10.60 -3.43 -4.77
C ILE A 316 -11.46 -2.19 -5.05
N GLN A 317 -11.90 -1.99 -6.30
CA GLN A 317 -12.73 -0.84 -6.67
C GLN A 317 -14.03 -0.75 -5.88
N ALA A 318 -14.73 -1.88 -5.70
CA ALA A 318 -15.98 -1.93 -4.95
C ALA A 318 -15.77 -1.58 -3.46
N TYR A 319 -14.72 -2.11 -2.83
CA TYR A 319 -14.41 -1.82 -1.43
C TYR A 319 -13.99 -0.37 -1.20
N MET A 320 -13.16 0.19 -2.10
CA MET A 320 -12.57 1.53 -1.91
C MET A 320 -13.60 2.65 -1.83
N LYS A 321 -14.81 2.44 -2.36
CA LYS A 321 -15.94 3.37 -2.18
C LYS A 321 -16.37 3.55 -0.70
N HIS A 322 -15.99 2.62 0.18
CA HIS A 322 -16.24 2.66 1.62
C HIS A 322 -14.98 2.78 2.46
N ALA A 323 -13.80 2.77 1.82
CA ALA A 323 -12.56 2.97 2.55
C ALA A 323 -12.46 4.43 2.99
N PRO A 324 -12.02 4.72 4.22
CA PRO A 324 -11.71 6.10 4.61
C PRO A 324 -10.68 6.70 3.66
N HIS A 325 -10.79 7.99 3.35
CA HIS A 325 -9.94 8.65 2.36
C HIS A 325 -8.45 8.53 2.72
N HIS A 326 -8.08 8.49 4.00
CA HIS A 326 -6.69 8.32 4.44
C HIS A 326 -6.14 6.89 4.33
N THR A 327 -6.88 5.96 3.72
CA THR A 327 -6.40 4.60 3.46
C THR A 327 -5.21 4.58 2.50
N TRP A 328 -4.23 3.73 2.79
CA TRP A 328 -3.11 3.43 1.90
C TRP A 328 -3.35 2.07 1.26
N LEU A 329 -3.46 2.03 -0.08
CA LEU A 329 -3.56 0.79 -0.83
C LEU A 329 -2.17 0.29 -1.21
N ILE A 330 -1.83 -0.92 -0.80
CA ILE A 330 -0.65 -1.66 -1.28
C ILE A 330 -1.14 -2.70 -2.27
N THR A 331 -0.72 -2.58 -3.53
CA THR A 331 -1.18 -3.40 -4.64
C THR A 331 -0.06 -3.71 -5.64
N ASP A 332 -0.40 -4.36 -6.75
CA ASP A 332 0.54 -4.67 -7.82
C ASP A 332 0.10 -4.10 -9.16
N GLU A 333 0.99 -4.10 -10.15
CA GLU A 333 0.70 -3.57 -11.49
C GLU A 333 -0.44 -4.31 -12.18
N GLY A 334 -0.58 -5.62 -11.95
CA GLY A 334 -1.69 -6.41 -12.49
C GLY A 334 -3.05 -5.86 -12.09
N ALA A 335 -3.26 -5.59 -10.80
CA ALA A 335 -4.45 -4.95 -10.28
C ALA A 335 -4.56 -3.49 -10.72
N ALA A 336 -3.49 -2.70 -10.58
CA ALA A 336 -3.49 -1.28 -10.92
C ALA A 336 -3.86 -1.03 -12.39
N ASN A 337 -3.25 -1.77 -13.32
CA ASN A 337 -3.51 -1.63 -14.75
C ASN A 337 -4.96 -1.99 -15.10
N GLU A 338 -5.54 -3.00 -14.47
CA GLU A 338 -6.94 -3.38 -14.72
C GLU A 338 -7.94 -2.37 -14.12
N ILE A 339 -7.61 -1.75 -12.97
CA ILE A 339 -8.40 -0.68 -12.35
C ILE A 339 -8.37 0.60 -13.21
N LEU A 340 -7.20 0.96 -13.73
CA LEU A 340 -6.99 2.15 -14.56
C LEU A 340 -7.42 1.94 -16.02
N LYS A 341 -7.76 0.71 -16.41
CA LYS A 341 -8.19 0.40 -17.78
C LYS A 341 -9.43 1.22 -18.17
N GLY A 342 -9.29 2.02 -19.21
CA GLY A 342 -10.34 2.92 -19.70
C GLY A 342 -10.17 4.38 -19.28
N ASP A 343 -9.26 4.68 -18.34
CA ASP A 343 -8.76 6.04 -18.15
C ASP A 343 -7.59 6.21 -19.11
N THR A 344 -7.76 7.04 -20.14
CA THR A 344 -6.64 7.43 -21.01
C THR A 344 -5.58 8.16 -20.18
N LEU A 345 -4.36 7.62 -20.18
CA LEU A 345 -3.12 8.30 -19.76
C LEU A 345 -2.89 9.57 -20.59
#